data_AF-A0A4D4JS94-F1
#
_entry.id   AF-A0A4D4JS94-F1
#
_cell.length_a   1.000
_cell.length_b   1.000
_cell.length_c   1.000
_cell.angle_alpha   90.00
_cell.angle_beta   90.00
_cell.angle_gamma   90.00
#
_symmetry.space_group_name_H-M   'P 1'
#
loop_
_entity.id
_entity.type
_entity.pdbx_description
1 polymer ?
#
loop_
_entity_poly.entity_id
_entity_poly.type
_entity_poly.pdbx_seq_one_letter_code
_entity_poly.pdbx_strand_id
1 'polypeptide(L)'
;MSQNIANTIKIEFKRLTNIEVSAVYMPKGTTHIPTTLQNGMCGVYIFLSGKYCFKVGKAGAKSKARWNSHHYNLDDTTPSTMPKSIVKNKEKFKTYFSSEMGDAIDKLNKSNIQAWVKENLCRIELLIPEQEDSFALNLLEALAQFHLRPIFEGKNA
;
A
#
# COMPACT_ATOMS: atom_id res chain seq x y z
N MET A 1 -15.82 -4.07 0.43
CA MET A 1 -15.34 -2.81 1.06
C MET A 1 -14.18 -2.19 0.28
N SER A 2 -13.18 -2.98 -0.13
CA SER A 2 -11.97 -2.53 -0.82
C SER A 2 -12.17 -1.97 -2.24
N GLN A 3 -13.03 -2.58 -3.06
CA GLN A 3 -13.27 -2.06 -4.42
C GLN A 3 -14.08 -0.76 -4.39
N ASN A 4 -15.05 -0.63 -3.46
CA ASN A 4 -15.86 0.58 -3.33
C ASN A 4 -15.00 1.80 -2.98
N ILE A 5 -14.08 1.66 -2.02
CA ILE A 5 -13.21 2.78 -1.64
C ILE A 5 -12.23 3.14 -2.76
N ALA A 6 -11.70 2.15 -3.50
CA ALA A 6 -10.88 2.40 -4.68
C ALA A 6 -11.68 3.17 -5.76
N ASN A 7 -12.95 2.80 -5.97
CA ASN A 7 -13.83 3.49 -6.90
C ASN A 7 -14.15 4.92 -6.43
N THR A 8 -14.39 5.14 -5.13
CA THR A 8 -14.60 6.48 -4.56
C THR A 8 -13.40 7.39 -4.81
N ILE A 9 -12.19 6.92 -4.48
CA ILE A 9 -10.95 7.68 -4.71
C ILE A 9 -10.77 7.97 -6.20
N LYS A 10 -11.00 6.98 -7.07
CA LYS A 10 -10.95 7.13 -8.53
C LYS A 10 -11.91 8.22 -9.03
N ILE A 11 -13.17 8.17 -8.64
CA ILE A 11 -14.20 9.13 -9.09
C ILE A 11 -13.85 10.54 -8.62
N GLU A 12 -13.44 10.69 -7.36
CA GLU A 12 -13.09 11.99 -6.81
C GLU A 12 -11.83 12.57 -7.45
N PHE A 13 -10.78 11.76 -7.61
CA PHE A 13 -9.56 12.18 -8.29
C PHE A 13 -9.83 12.63 -9.72
N LYS A 14 -10.59 11.83 -10.49
CA LYS A 14 -11.00 12.20 -11.85
C LYS A 14 -11.80 13.50 -11.86
N ARG A 15 -12.72 13.71 -10.91
CA ARG A 15 -13.49 14.95 -10.81
C ARG A 15 -12.61 16.18 -10.60
N LEU A 16 -11.53 16.05 -9.83
CA LEU A 16 -10.62 17.16 -9.51
C LEU A 16 -9.60 17.46 -10.62
N THR A 17 -9.21 16.45 -11.40
CA THR A 17 -8.05 16.54 -12.30
C THR A 17 -8.37 16.26 -13.76
N ASN A 18 -9.54 15.68 -14.04
CA ASN A 18 -9.91 15.08 -15.32
C ASN A 18 -9.00 13.92 -15.78
N ILE A 19 -8.16 13.38 -14.89
CA ILE A 19 -7.26 12.25 -15.18
C ILE A 19 -7.94 10.93 -14.84
N GLU A 20 -7.86 9.97 -15.76
CA GLU A 20 -8.35 8.61 -15.52
C GLU A 20 -7.44 7.85 -14.57
N VAL A 21 -8.06 7.13 -13.63
CA VAL A 21 -7.36 6.24 -12.70
C VAL A 21 -7.70 4.80 -13.03
N SER A 22 -6.69 3.96 -13.22
CA SER A 22 -6.86 2.50 -13.20
C SER A 22 -6.76 2.02 -11.76
N ALA A 23 -7.69 1.18 -11.33
CA ALA A 23 -7.77 0.69 -9.95
C ALA A 23 -7.84 -0.84 -9.94
N VAL A 24 -6.87 -1.48 -9.28
CA VAL A 24 -6.79 -2.93 -9.16
C VAL A 24 -6.81 -3.31 -7.68
N TYR A 25 -7.75 -4.16 -7.29
CA TYR A 25 -7.77 -4.77 -5.96
C TYR A 25 -7.21 -6.19 -6.02
N MET A 26 -6.27 -6.47 -5.12
CA MET A 26 -5.62 -7.76 -4.95
C MET A 26 -5.99 -8.31 -3.57
N PRO A 27 -6.81 -9.37 -3.52
CA PRO A 27 -7.07 -10.08 -2.28
C PRO A 27 -5.79 -10.70 -1.71
N LYS A 28 -5.75 -10.84 -0.39
CA LYS A 28 -4.72 -11.59 0.33
C LYS A 28 -4.66 -13.06 -0.12
N GLY A 29 -3.50 -13.69 -0.01
CA GLY A 29 -3.26 -15.07 -0.44
C GLY A 29 -2.63 -15.16 -1.83
N THR A 30 -2.97 -16.20 -2.58
CA THR A 30 -2.34 -16.55 -3.87
C THR A 30 -2.54 -15.51 -4.97
N THR A 31 -3.53 -14.63 -4.83
CA THR A 31 -3.83 -13.55 -5.78
C THR A 31 -3.13 -12.23 -5.45
N HIS A 32 -2.33 -12.17 -4.37
CA HIS A 32 -1.54 -10.99 -4.02
C HIS A 32 -0.27 -10.93 -4.88
N ILE A 33 -0.45 -10.59 -6.15
CA ILE A 33 0.63 -10.49 -7.14
C ILE A 33 0.71 -9.02 -7.60
N PRO A 34 1.71 -8.25 -7.13
CA PRO A 34 1.89 -6.85 -7.54
C PRO A 34 1.97 -6.74 -9.06
N THR A 35 1.26 -5.78 -9.66
CA THR A 35 1.40 -5.54 -11.10
C THR A 35 2.77 -4.96 -11.42
N THR A 36 3.20 -5.04 -12.66
CA THR A 36 4.38 -4.30 -13.11
C THR A 36 4.02 -2.84 -13.37
N LEU A 37 4.81 -1.90 -12.84
CA LEU A 37 4.65 -0.49 -13.19
C LEU A 37 5.03 -0.29 -14.66
N GLN A 38 4.02 -0.08 -15.50
CA GLN A 38 4.19 0.13 -16.95
C GLN A 38 4.96 1.43 -17.22
N ASN A 39 5.67 1.47 -18.35
CA ASN A 39 6.39 2.69 -18.74
C ASN A 39 5.39 3.84 -18.98
N GLY A 40 5.74 5.04 -18.51
CA GLY A 40 4.86 6.22 -18.59
C GLY A 40 3.70 6.20 -17.59
N MET A 41 3.70 5.31 -16.60
CA MET A 41 2.71 5.28 -15.53
C MET A 41 3.35 5.54 -14.17
N CYS A 42 2.62 6.19 -13.28
CA CYS A 42 2.94 6.29 -11.86
C CYS A 42 1.72 5.90 -11.03
N GLY A 43 1.88 5.72 -9.73
CA GLY A 43 0.73 5.28 -8.94
C GLY A 43 0.93 5.22 -7.43
N VAL A 44 -0.17 4.88 -6.78
CA VAL A 44 -0.30 4.69 -5.34
C VAL A 44 -0.61 3.24 -5.04
N TYR A 45 0.14 2.66 -4.10
CA TYR A 45 -0.11 1.33 -3.55
C TYR A 45 -0.60 1.45 -2.10
N ILE A 46 -1.50 0.54 -1.73
CA ILE A 46 -2.22 0.58 -0.46
C ILE A 46 -2.22 -0.83 0.13
N PHE A 47 -1.86 -0.98 1.40
CA PHE A 47 -1.92 -2.25 2.14
C PHE A 47 -2.98 -2.20 3.23
N LEU A 48 -3.91 -3.17 3.20
CA LEU A 48 -5.05 -3.20 4.13
C LEU A 48 -5.46 -4.62 4.53
N SER A 49 -6.17 -4.76 5.65
CA SER A 49 -6.88 -5.98 6.06
C SER A 49 -8.26 -5.62 6.62
N GLY A 50 -9.32 -6.17 6.02
CA GLY A 50 -10.69 -5.81 6.38
C GLY A 50 -10.93 -4.30 6.22
N LYS A 51 -11.25 -3.63 7.34
CA LYS A 51 -11.47 -2.17 7.40
C LYS A 51 -10.20 -1.36 7.72
N TYR A 52 -9.09 -2.02 8.04
CA TYR A 52 -7.88 -1.35 8.53
C TYR A 52 -6.91 -1.13 7.37
N CYS A 53 -6.57 0.14 7.12
CA CYS A 53 -5.48 0.51 6.23
C CYS A 53 -4.20 0.69 7.04
N PHE A 54 -3.14 -0.01 6.65
CA PHE A 54 -1.86 0.07 7.35
C PHE A 54 -0.90 1.04 6.69
N LYS A 55 -0.84 1.03 5.35
CA LYS A 55 0.12 1.84 4.61
C LYS A 55 -0.46 2.31 3.29
N VAL A 56 -0.16 3.56 2.95
CA VAL A 56 -0.36 4.15 1.62
C VAL A 56 0.98 4.74 1.20
N GLY A 57 1.42 4.47 -0.02
CA GLY A 57 2.58 5.16 -0.58
C GLY A 57 2.53 5.21 -2.09
N LYS A 58 3.46 5.96 -2.68
CA LYS A 58 3.52 6.20 -4.13
C LYS A 58 4.80 5.73 -4.79
N ALA A 59 4.71 5.47 -6.09
CA ALA A 59 5.83 5.24 -6.99
C ALA A 59 5.70 6.13 -8.23
N GLY A 60 6.71 6.96 -8.50
CA GLY A 60 6.85 7.63 -9.79
C GLY A 60 7.26 6.64 -10.89
N ALA A 61 7.17 7.03 -12.17
CA ALA A 61 7.42 6.12 -13.29
C ALA A 61 8.82 5.49 -13.31
N LYS A 62 9.81 6.20 -12.76
CA LYS A 62 11.19 5.72 -12.62
C LYS A 62 11.43 4.90 -11.34
N SER A 63 10.42 4.71 -10.49
CA SER A 63 10.54 4.07 -9.16
C SER A 63 9.95 2.65 -9.13
N LYS A 64 10.28 1.80 -10.11
CA LYS A 64 9.73 0.43 -10.23
C LYS A 64 9.95 -0.41 -8.96
N ALA A 65 11.10 -0.27 -8.31
CA ALA A 65 11.40 -1.02 -7.08
C ALA A 65 10.46 -0.64 -5.91
N ARG A 66 10.06 0.64 -5.81
CA ARG A 66 9.03 1.08 -4.85
C ARG A 66 7.68 0.43 -5.15
N TRP A 67 7.33 0.22 -6.41
CA TRP A 67 6.08 -0.44 -6.77
C TRP A 67 6.11 -1.94 -6.44
N ASN A 68 7.17 -2.64 -6.85
CA ASN A 68 7.15 -4.10 -6.93
C ASN A 68 7.76 -4.83 -5.73
N SER A 69 8.89 -4.37 -5.18
CA SER A 69 9.71 -5.20 -4.28
C SER A 69 9.91 -4.60 -2.88
N HIS A 70 10.02 -3.27 -2.76
CA HIS A 70 10.37 -2.61 -1.49
C HIS A 70 9.36 -2.88 -0.37
N HIS A 71 8.08 -3.12 -0.68
CA HIS A 71 7.04 -3.38 0.33
C HIS A 71 6.94 -4.82 0.80
N TYR A 72 7.85 -5.68 0.35
CA TYR A 72 7.88 -7.09 0.75
C TYR A 72 9.15 -7.47 1.49
N ASN A 73 10.18 -6.61 1.46
CA ASN A 73 11.49 -6.95 1.97
C ASN A 73 11.85 -6.14 3.22
N LEU A 74 12.56 -6.79 4.16
CA LEU A 74 13.28 -6.16 5.26
C LEU A 74 14.75 -6.01 4.86
N ASP A 75 15.04 -5.11 3.93
CA ASP A 75 16.41 -4.66 3.65
C ASP A 75 16.84 -3.60 4.67
N ASP A 76 18.12 -3.24 4.68
CA ASP A 76 18.63 -2.20 5.59
C ASP A 76 18.60 -0.80 4.93
N THR A 77 18.49 -0.72 3.60
CA THR A 77 18.70 0.50 2.81
C THR A 77 17.43 1.23 2.38
N THR A 78 16.27 0.56 2.31
CA THR A 78 15.02 1.17 1.85
C THR A 78 14.24 1.78 3.02
N PRO A 79 14.08 3.10 3.11
CA PRO A 79 13.36 3.72 4.21
C PRO A 79 11.84 3.45 4.14
N SER A 80 11.20 3.39 5.30
CA SER A 80 9.73 3.44 5.47
C SER A 80 8.94 2.41 4.65
N THR A 81 9.38 1.15 4.65
CA THR A 81 8.67 0.04 4.00
C THR A 81 7.59 -0.55 4.91
N MET A 82 6.60 -1.24 4.31
CA MET A 82 5.54 -1.91 5.07
C MET A 82 6.12 -2.93 6.09
N PRO A 83 7.10 -3.78 5.70
CA PRO A 83 7.75 -4.69 6.64
C PRO A 83 8.43 -3.97 7.82
N LYS A 84 9.13 -2.86 7.57
CA LYS A 84 9.79 -2.06 8.63
C LYS A 84 8.77 -1.47 9.59
N SER A 85 7.65 -0.95 9.09
CA SER A 85 6.57 -0.42 9.92
C SER A 85 5.94 -1.49 10.81
N ILE A 86 5.73 -2.71 10.29
CA ILE A 86 5.24 -3.85 11.08
C ILE A 86 6.22 -4.18 12.21
N VAL A 87 7.51 -4.34 11.90
CA VAL A 87 8.52 -4.73 12.90
C VAL A 87 8.66 -3.66 13.99
N LYS A 88 8.66 -2.38 13.62
CA LYS A 88 8.73 -1.26 14.59
C LYS A 88 7.51 -1.19 15.50
N ASN A 89 6.34 -1.56 14.99
CA ASN A 89 5.05 -1.37 15.68
C ASN A 89 4.30 -2.69 15.95
N LYS A 90 5.02 -3.80 16.21
CA LYS A 90 4.42 -5.15 16.35
C LYS A 90 3.26 -5.20 17.34
N GLU A 91 3.43 -4.68 18.55
CA GLU A 91 2.38 -4.69 19.58
C GLU A 91 1.10 -3.99 19.12
N LYS A 92 1.23 -2.78 18.56
CA LYS A 92 0.10 -2.04 17.99
C LYS A 92 -0.51 -2.81 16.82
N PHE A 93 0.31 -3.39 15.95
CA PHE A 93 -0.14 -4.12 14.77
C PHE A 93 -0.96 -5.37 15.13
N LYS A 94 -0.58 -6.11 16.18
CA LYS A 94 -1.31 -7.28 16.68
C LYS A 94 -2.76 -6.96 17.06
N THR A 95 -3.03 -5.75 17.56
CA THR A 95 -4.40 -5.35 17.97
C THR A 95 -5.42 -5.34 16.83
N TYR A 96 -4.98 -5.39 15.57
CA TYR A 96 -5.83 -5.42 14.38
C TYR A 96 -6.15 -6.84 13.88
N PHE A 97 -5.65 -7.87 14.55
CA PHE A 97 -5.83 -9.29 14.19
C PHE A 97 -6.31 -10.12 15.39
N SER A 98 -6.67 -11.38 15.15
CA SER A 98 -7.01 -12.33 16.22
C SER A 98 -5.78 -12.66 17.09
N SER A 99 -6.03 -13.16 18.30
CA SER A 99 -4.97 -13.61 19.21
C SER A 99 -4.06 -14.67 18.58
N GLU A 100 -4.61 -15.62 17.83
CA GLU A 100 -3.87 -16.65 17.10
C GLU A 100 -2.89 -16.06 16.07
N MET A 101 -3.25 -14.94 15.43
CA MET A 101 -2.34 -14.22 14.53
C MET A 101 -1.26 -13.44 15.28
N GLY A 102 -1.47 -13.12 16.55
CA GLY A 102 -0.51 -12.41 17.39
C GLY A 102 0.83 -13.14 17.48
N ASP A 103 0.80 -14.44 17.77
CA ASP A 103 2.00 -15.28 17.86
C ASP A 103 2.76 -15.36 16.54
N ALA A 104 2.04 -15.38 15.41
CA ALA A 104 2.64 -15.36 14.07
C ALA A 104 3.32 -14.01 13.78
N ILE A 105 2.69 -12.90 14.18
CA ILE A 105 3.23 -11.54 14.04
C ILE A 105 4.51 -11.36 14.87
N ASP A 106 4.56 -11.91 16.08
CA ASP A 106 5.73 -11.83 16.95
C ASP A 106 6.96 -12.49 16.33
N LYS A 107 6.75 -13.59 15.60
CA LYS A 107 7.81 -14.34 14.91
C LYS A 107 8.21 -13.75 13.56
N LEU A 108 7.62 -12.62 13.12
CA LEU A 108 7.99 -11.99 11.85
C LEU A 108 9.42 -11.48 11.85
N ASN A 109 10.14 -11.83 10.79
CA ASN A 109 11.55 -11.52 10.56
C ASN A 109 11.85 -11.47 9.05
N LYS A 110 13.14 -11.29 8.67
CA LYS A 110 13.56 -11.12 7.27
C LYS A 110 13.15 -12.27 6.35
N SER A 111 13.07 -13.52 6.86
CA SER A 111 12.81 -14.70 6.01
C SER A 111 11.32 -14.98 5.75
N ASN A 112 10.40 -14.50 6.59
CA ASN A 112 8.98 -14.86 6.51
C ASN A 112 8.03 -13.68 6.24
N ILE A 113 8.48 -12.43 6.44
CA ILE A 113 7.59 -11.26 6.36
C ILE A 113 7.01 -11.04 4.96
N GLN A 114 7.75 -11.37 3.90
CA GLN A 114 7.25 -11.28 2.53
C GLN A 114 6.02 -12.17 2.32
N ALA A 115 6.15 -13.44 2.68
CA ALA A 115 5.07 -14.41 2.55
C ALA A 115 3.88 -13.98 3.40
N TRP A 116 4.15 -13.59 4.65
CA TRP A 116 3.11 -13.15 5.57
C TRP A 116 2.33 -11.94 5.05
N VAL A 117 3.00 -10.92 4.50
CA VAL A 117 2.32 -9.74 3.92
C VAL A 117 1.39 -10.15 2.77
N LYS A 118 1.84 -11.05 1.90
CA LYS A 118 1.01 -11.53 0.77
C LYS A 118 -0.19 -12.34 1.24
N GLU A 119 0.00 -13.23 2.21
CA GLU A 119 -1.03 -14.11 2.75
C GLU A 119 -2.09 -13.39 3.59
N ASN A 120 -1.70 -12.31 4.27
CA ASN A 120 -2.53 -11.70 5.31
C ASN A 120 -3.06 -10.31 4.97
N LEU A 121 -2.43 -9.61 4.04
CA LEU A 121 -2.85 -8.28 3.62
C LEU A 121 -3.35 -8.29 2.18
N CYS A 122 -4.35 -7.45 1.92
CA CYS A 122 -4.77 -7.12 0.57
C CYS A 122 -3.97 -5.92 0.07
N ARG A 123 -3.93 -5.74 -1.25
CA ARG A 123 -3.32 -4.59 -1.89
C ARG A 123 -4.31 -3.89 -2.83
N ILE A 124 -4.31 -2.58 -2.84
CA ILE A 124 -4.95 -1.78 -3.90
C ILE A 124 -3.84 -1.04 -4.65
N GLU A 125 -3.97 -1.00 -5.95
CA GLU A 125 -3.11 -0.23 -6.85
C GLU A 125 -3.96 0.79 -7.61
N LEU A 126 -3.57 2.05 -7.51
CA LEU A 126 -4.17 3.16 -8.25
C LEU A 126 -3.11 3.72 -9.21
N LEU A 127 -3.34 3.61 -10.51
CA LEU A 127 -2.40 3.99 -11.55
C LEU A 127 -2.94 5.17 -12.36
N ILE A 128 -2.06 6.11 -12.68
CA ILE A 128 -2.30 7.26 -13.55
C ILE A 128 -1.15 7.40 -14.56
N PRO A 129 -1.39 8.04 -15.72
CA PRO A 129 -0.30 8.43 -16.61
C PRO A 129 0.68 9.37 -15.91
N GLU A 130 1.97 9.21 -16.20
CA GLU A 130 3.00 10.16 -15.76
C GLU A 130 2.66 11.56 -16.30
N GLN A 131 2.70 12.54 -15.40
CA GLN A 131 2.51 13.95 -15.72
C GLN A 131 3.88 14.65 -15.68
N GLU A 132 3.94 15.87 -16.21
CA GLU A 132 5.17 16.68 -16.19
C GLU A 132 5.64 16.99 -14.75
N ASP A 133 4.68 17.17 -13.84
CA ASP A 133 4.92 17.42 -12.41
C ASP A 133 4.42 16.27 -11.51
N SER A 134 4.76 16.38 -10.22
CA SER A 134 4.36 15.39 -9.22
C SER A 134 3.01 15.66 -8.54
N PHE A 135 2.33 16.77 -8.86
CA PHE A 135 1.14 17.21 -8.13
C PHE A 135 0.00 16.21 -8.26
N ALA A 136 -0.25 15.67 -9.46
CA ALA A 136 -1.29 14.66 -9.67
C ALA A 136 -1.03 13.40 -8.81
N LEU A 137 0.20 12.89 -8.80
CA LEU A 137 0.57 11.72 -8.00
C LEU A 137 0.47 12.01 -6.49
N ASN A 138 0.91 13.20 -6.06
CA ASN A 138 0.84 13.63 -4.66
C ASN A 138 -0.61 13.78 -4.20
N LEU A 139 -1.49 14.34 -5.04
CA LEU A 139 -2.92 14.46 -4.76
C LEU A 139 -3.57 13.09 -4.65
N LEU A 140 -3.25 12.16 -5.56
CA LEU A 140 -3.78 10.79 -5.50
C LEU A 140 -3.39 10.10 -4.18
N GLU A 141 -2.13 10.23 -3.76
CA GLU A 141 -1.65 9.71 -2.48
C GLU A 141 -2.37 10.37 -1.30
N ALA A 142 -2.52 11.69 -1.32
CA ALA A 142 -3.18 12.44 -0.27
C ALA A 142 -4.68 12.08 -0.15
N LEU A 143 -5.39 11.91 -1.26
CA LEU A 143 -6.78 11.44 -1.25
C LEU A 143 -6.89 10.04 -0.67
N ALA A 144 -6.00 9.12 -1.08
CA ALA A 144 -5.97 7.78 -0.51
C ALA A 144 -5.70 7.80 1.00
N GLN A 145 -4.73 8.60 1.45
CA GLN A 145 -4.44 8.79 2.88
C GLN A 145 -5.62 9.41 3.65
N PHE A 146 -6.29 10.41 3.08
CA PHE A 146 -7.44 11.08 3.69
C PHE A 146 -8.61 10.12 3.92
N HIS A 147 -8.94 9.33 2.90
CA HIS A 147 -10.05 8.36 2.94
C HIS A 147 -9.75 7.15 3.83
N LEU A 148 -8.51 6.66 3.81
CA LEU A 148 -8.16 5.37 4.43
C LEU A 148 -7.47 5.49 5.79
N ARG A 149 -6.91 6.67 6.11
CA ARG A 149 -6.23 6.96 7.39
C ARG A 149 -5.22 5.87 7.78
N PRO A 150 -4.17 5.65 6.97
CA PRO A 150 -3.20 4.56 7.19
C PRO A 150 -2.52 4.65 8.57
N ILE A 151 -2.48 3.52 9.27
CA ILE A 151 -1.98 3.42 10.65
C ILE A 151 -0.48 3.73 10.78
N PHE A 152 0.31 3.48 9.73
CA PHE A 152 1.76 3.64 9.70
C PHE A 152 2.24 4.87 8.91
N GLU A 153 1.38 5.87 8.72
CA GLU A 153 1.76 7.14 8.10
C GLU A 153 1.41 8.32 9.02
N GLY A 154 2.06 9.47 8.81
CA GLY A 154 1.84 10.69 9.59
C GLY A 154 2.67 10.75 10.89
N LYS A 155 2.42 11.79 11.69
CA LYS A 155 3.27 12.14 12.85
C LYS A 155 3.33 11.08 13.97
N ASN A 156 2.40 10.13 13.98
CA ASN A 156 2.26 9.12 15.04
C ASN A 156 2.65 7.69 14.58
N ALA A 157 3.48 7.58 13.53
CA ALA A 157 3.92 6.33 12.89
C ALA A 157 5.34 5.86 13.29
#